data_AF-A0A352VWZ8-F1
#
_entry.id   AF-A0A352VWZ8-F1
#
_cell.length_a   1.000
_cell.length_b   1.000
_cell.length_c   1.000
_cell.angle_alpha   90.00
_cell.angle_beta   90.00
_cell.angle_gamma   90.00
#
_symmetry.space_group_name_H-M   'P 1'
#
loop_
_entity.id
_entity.type
_entity.pdbx_description
1 polymer ?
#
loop_
_entity_poly.entity_id
_entity_poly.type
_entity_poly.pdbx_seq_one_letter_code
_entity_poly.pdbx_strand_id
1 'polypeptide(L)' 'LGELKKKFPNFSFTLFISEQGNRLNYTFLQQFFTKYPPLKTTVYFCGPQTLRQSVSAWIKTAGLPKKSFYYEKFSL' A
#
# COMPACT_ATOMS: atom_id res chain seq x y z
N LEU A 1 10.69 10.23 10.81
CA LEU A 1 9.70 10.61 9.76
C LEU A 1 9.75 12.09 9.39
N GLY A 2 9.85 13.02 10.35
CA GLY A 2 9.93 14.47 10.07
C GLY A 2 11.09 14.87 9.15
N GLU A 3 12.29 14.35 9.41
CA GLU A 3 13.48 14.61 8.58
C GLU A 3 13.36 14.05 7.15
N LEU A 4 12.66 12.94 6.96
CA LEU A 4 12.42 12.39 5.61
C LEU A 4 11.49 13.28 4.79
N LYS A 5 10.45 13.86 5.41
CA LYS A 5 9.55 14.82 4.74
C LYS A 5 10.27 16.11 4.32
N LYS A 6 11.19 16.60 5.15
CA LYS A 6 12.00 17.78 4.84
C LYS A 6 12.95 17.51 3.66
N LYS A 7 13.55 16.32 3.62
CA LYS A 7 14.54 15.94 2.60
C LYS A 7 13.90 15.53 1.27
N PHE A 8 12.70 14.95 1.31
CA PHE A 8 12.02 14.41 0.13
C PHE A 8 10.61 15.01 0.03
N PRO A 9 10.40 16.09 -0.75
CA PRO A 9 9.10 16.77 -0.83
C PRO A 9 7.98 15.90 -1.43
N ASN A 10 8.33 14.83 -2.14
CA ASN A 10 7.41 13.82 -2.67
C ASN A 10 7.16 12.64 -1.71
N PHE A 11 7.77 12.63 -0.52
CA PHE A 11 7.57 11.57 0.47
C PHE A 11 6.35 11.86 1.34
N SER A 12 5.38 10.96 1.30
CA SER A 12 4.24 10.93 2.24
C SER A 12 4.30 9.68 3.10
N PHE A 13 3.96 9.83 4.38
CA PHE A 13 3.83 8.71 5.32
C PHE A 13 2.49 8.78 6.04
N THR A 14 1.80 7.65 6.09
CA THR A 14 0.51 7.46 6.77
C THR A 14 0.64 6.32 7.77
N LEU A 15 0.23 6.55 9.01
CA LEU A 15 0.22 5.55 10.07
C LEU A 15 -1.21 5.10 10.35
N PHE A 16 -1.42 3.79 10.43
CA PHE A 16 -2.67 3.18 10.87
C PHE A 16 -2.44 2.44 12.19
N ILE A 17 -3.24 2.76 13.21
CA ILE A 17 -3.18 2.10 14.52
C ILE A 17 -4.40 1.18 14.63
N SER A 18 -4.17 -0.12 14.48
CA SER A 18 -5.25 -1.12 14.41
C SER A 18 -6.08 -1.25 15.68
N GLU A 19 -5.50 -0.90 16.83
CA GLU A 19 -6.18 -0.90 18.14
C GLU A 19 -7.30 0.14 18.21
N GLN A 20 -7.21 1.21 17.42
CA GLN A 20 -8.22 2.26 17.34
C GLN A 20 -9.27 1.97 16.24
N GLY A 21 -9.33 0.73 15.74
CA GLY A 21 -10.19 0.34 14.63
C GLY A 21 -9.69 0.78 13.25
N ASN A 22 -8.63 1.58 13.18
CA ASN A 22 -8.05 2.08 11.94
C ASN A 22 -7.10 1.04 11.34
N ARG A 23 -7.57 0.31 10.33
CA ARG A 23 -6.76 -0.65 9.57
C ARG A 23 -6.56 -0.18 8.15
N LEU A 24 -5.42 -0.57 7.56
CA LEU A 24 -5.27 -0.49 6.11
C LEU A 24 -6.38 -1.32 5.48
N ASN A 25 -7.26 -0.65 4.73
CA ASN A 25 -8.45 -1.25 4.15
C ASN A 25 -8.62 -0.81 2.69
N TYR A 26 -9.61 -1.40 2.04
CA TYR A 26 -9.98 -1.15 0.65
C TYR A 26 -10.21 0.35 0.37
N THR A 27 -10.97 1.02 1.23
CA THR A 27 -11.35 2.43 1.07
C THR A 27 -10.12 3.35 0.99
N PHE A 28 -9.14 3.13 1.86
CA PHE A 28 -7.91 3.92 1.83
C PHE A 28 -7.12 3.70 0.55
N LEU A 29 -6.95 2.44 0.13
CA LEU A 29 -6.23 2.14 -1.11
C LEU A 29 -6.95 2.79 -2.30
N GLN A 30 -8.27 2.68 -2.39
CA GLN A 30 -9.03 3.33 -3.46
C GLN A 30 -8.82 4.87 -3.50
N GLN A 31 -8.84 5.54 -2.35
CA GLN A 31 -8.53 6.97 -2.26
C GLN A 31 -7.09 7.29 -2.69
N PHE A 32 -6.12 6.48 -2.24
CA PHE A 32 -4.72 6.64 -2.64
C PHE A 32 -4.56 6.56 -4.16
N PHE A 33 -5.16 5.57 -4.81
CA PHE A 33 -5.02 5.36 -6.25
C PHE A 33 -5.89 6.28 -7.12
N THR A 34 -6.87 6.96 -6.51
CA THR A 34 -7.55 8.09 -7.15
C THR A 34 -6.60 9.27 -7.33
N LYS A 35 -5.69 9.49 -6.36
CA LYS A 35 -4.66 10.52 -6.42
C LYS A 35 -3.43 10.09 -7.23
N TYR A 36 -3.09 8.81 -7.20
CA TYR A 36 -1.91 8.24 -7.85
C TYR A 36 -2.31 7.08 -8.78
N PRO A 37 -2.41 7.31 -10.10
CA PRO A 37 -2.94 6.32 -11.02
C PRO A 37 -2.21 4.95 -10.96
N PRO A 38 -2.95 3.83 -10.88
CA PRO A 38 -2.41 2.47 -10.82
C PRO A 38 -1.34 2.15 -11.88
N LEU A 39 -1.55 2.58 -13.12
CA LEU A 39 -0.70 2.25 -14.27
C LEU A 39 0.71 2.84 -14.19
N LYS A 40 0.95 3.80 -13.30
CA LYS A 40 2.25 4.46 -13.09
C LYS A 40 2.85 4.19 -11.71
N THR A 41 2.25 3.30 -10.93
CA THR A 41 2.62 3.08 -9.54
C THR A 41 3.24 1.71 -9.36
N THR A 42 4.45 1.65 -8.79
CA THR A 42 5.04 0.41 -8.29
C THR A 42 4.74 0.29 -6.80
N VAL A 43 4.20 -0.86 -6.39
CA VAL A 43 3.80 -1.15 -5.02
C VAL A 43 4.72 -2.23 -4.46
N TYR A 44 5.38 -1.91 -3.35
CA TYR A 44 6.15 -2.86 -2.53
C TYR A 44 5.39 -3.12 -1.24
N PHE A 45 5.17 -4.39 -0.90
CA PHE A 45 4.40 -4.76 0.28
C PHE A 45 5.10 -5.86 1.09
N CYS A 46 5.15 -5.68 2.40
CA CYS A 46 5.67 -6.65 3.35
C CYS A 46 4.72 -6.68 4.56
N GLY A 47 4.28 -7.88 4.95
CA GLY A 47 3.37 -8.03 6.09
C GLY A 47 2.70 -9.42 6.16
N PRO A 48 1.80 -9.62 7.13
CA PRO A 48 1.14 -10.91 7.35
C PRO A 48 0.37 -11.41 6.12
N GLN A 49 0.25 -12.73 5.99
CA GLN A 49 -0.40 -13.37 4.83
C GLN A 49 -1.82 -12.85 4.57
N THR A 50 -2.61 -12.63 5.61
CA THR A 50 -3.99 -12.14 5.50
C THR A 50 -4.05 -10.75 4.89
N LEU A 51 -3.19 -9.83 5.35
CA LEU A 51 -3.09 -8.47 4.82
C LEU A 51 -2.58 -8.50 3.36
N ARG A 52 -1.58 -9.33 3.09
CA ARG A 52 -1.05 -9.53 1.73
C ARG A 52 -2.13 -9.99 0.76
N GLN A 53 -2.94 -10.97 1.13
CA GLN A 53 -4.03 -11.48 0.29
C GLN A 53 -5.05 -10.38 0.00
N SER A 54 -5.41 -9.60 1.02
CA SER A 54 -6.33 -8.46 0.88
C SER A 54 -5.79 -7.40 -0.10
N VAL A 55 -4.53 -6.98 0.07
CA VAL A 55 -3.87 -6.01 -0.82
C VAL A 55 -3.72 -6.58 -2.24
N SER A 56 -3.36 -7.86 -2.38
CA SER A 56 -3.22 -8.52 -3.69
C SER A 56 -4.54 -8.58 -4.46
N ALA A 57 -5.65 -8.90 -3.78
CA ALA A 57 -6.97 -8.91 -4.39
C ALA A 57 -7.35 -7.51 -4.88
N TRP A 58 -7.07 -6.49 -4.06
CA TRP A 58 -7.34 -5.09 -4.40
C TRP A 58 -6.53 -4.60 -5.62
N ILE A 59 -5.23 -4.89 -5.67
CA ILE A 59 -4.36 -4.49 -6.78
C ILE A 59 -4.88 -5.05 -8.10
N LYS A 60 -5.40 -6.28 -8.09
CA LYS A 60 -6.04 -6.88 -9.27
C LYS A 60 -7.31 -6.12 -9.67
N THR A 61 -8.17 -5.75 -8.73
CA THR A 61 -9.41 -5.01 -9.04
C THR A 61 -9.13 -3.58 -9.51
N ALA A 62 -8.05 -2.96 -9.03
CA ALA A 62 -7.63 -1.63 -9.43
C ALA A 62 -6.92 -1.57 -10.79
N GLY A 63 -6.73 -2.71 -11.47
CA GLY A 63 -6.09 -2.78 -12.78
C GLY A 63 -4.58 -2.49 -12.76
N LEU A 64 -3.91 -2.61 -11.60
CA LEU A 64 -2.46 -2.50 -11.57
C LEU A 64 -1.83 -3.64 -12.40
N PRO A 65 -0.85 -3.33 -13.27
CA PRO A 65 -0.14 -4.37 -14.00
C PRO A 65 0.52 -5.35 -13.04
N LYS A 66 0.45 -6.66 -13.31
CA LYS A 66 1.03 -7.70 -12.44
C LYS A 66 2.53 -7.46 -12.13
N LYS A 67 3.25 -6.82 -13.04
CA LYS A 67 4.68 -6.47 -12.91
C LYS A 67 4.95 -5.28 -11.96
N SER A 68 3.92 -4.61 -11.47
CA SER A 68 4.03 -3.42 -10.61
C SER A 68 3.79 -3.71 -9.14
N PHE A 69 3.47 -4.96 -8.77
CA PHE A 69 3.25 -5.35 -7.38
C PHE A 69 4.26 -6.40 -6.93
N TYR A 70 5.08 -6.01 -5.96
CA TYR A 70 6.11 -6.82 -5.35
C TYR A 70 5.74 -7.05 -3.89
N TYR A 71 5.83 -8.30 -3.44
CA TYR A 71 5.62 -8.61 -2.04
C TYR A 71 6.54 -9.71 -1.56
N GLU A 72 6.90 -9.61 -0.29
CA GLU A 72 7.72 -10.62 0.37
C GLU A 72 6.84 -11.75 0.93
N LYS A 73 7.33 -12.99 0.84
CA LYS A 73 6.72 -14.15 1.49
C LYS A 73 7.65 -14.55 2.64
N PHE A 74 7.24 -14.30 3.88
CA PHE A 74 7.88 -14.96 5.00
C PHE A 74 7.41 -16.42 5.01
N SER A 75 8.34 -17.35 4.75
CA SER A 75 8.15 -18.75 5.10
C SER A 75 8.28 -18.86 6.62
N LEU A 76 7.27 -19.45 7.27
CA LEU A 76 7.43 -20.01 8.61
C LEU A 76 8.29 -21.27 8.51
#